data_AF-B0C5D2-F1
#
_entry.id   AF-B0C5D2-F1
#
_cell.length_a   1.000
_cell.length_b   1.000
_cell.length_c   1.000
_cell.angle_alpha   90.00
_cell.angle_beta   90.00
_cell.angle_gamma   90.00
#
_symmetry.space_group_name_H-M   'P 1'
#
loop_
_entity.id
_entity.type
_entity.pdbx_description
1 polymer ?
#
loop_
_entity_poly.entity_id
_entity_poly.type
_entity_poly.pdbx_seq_one_letter_code
_entity_poly.pdbx_strand_id
1 'polypeptide(L)'
;MQLQPQILKIFTDPKFQDEATEDVISEEIIALAETVSWNPIVRVLITILLDVSLMHYWYDVVACLFCCDCHQRDLPCDSNYLIALLYDCLRISPVLGQSGLDQDNVHNMVWSIVHQLKGVGYLADYEPQADPEVIKHQIIR
;
A
#
# COMPACT_ATOMS: atom_id res chain seq x y z
N MET A 1 -21.00 6.11 -7.37
CA MET A 1 -20.84 5.00 -6.41
C MET A 1 -19.81 5.43 -5.36
N GLN A 2 -20.07 5.21 -4.07
CA GLN A 2 -19.08 5.51 -3.02
C GLN A 2 -18.19 4.27 -2.84
N LEU A 3 -16.91 4.36 -3.22
CA LEU A 3 -15.97 3.23 -3.21
C LEU A 3 -15.33 2.97 -1.84
N GLN A 4 -15.03 4.02 -1.08
CA GLN A 4 -14.42 3.89 0.24
C GLN A 4 -15.25 3.03 1.21
N PRO A 5 -16.57 3.21 1.37
CA PRO A 5 -17.36 2.32 2.22
C PRO A 5 -17.35 0.85 1.76
N GLN A 6 -17.21 0.59 0.46
CA GLN A 6 -17.14 -0.78 -0.06
C GLN A 6 -15.80 -1.43 0.27
N ILE A 7 -14.69 -0.70 0.06
CA ILE A 7 -13.35 -1.16 0.39
C ILE A 7 -13.21 -1.39 1.90
N LEU A 8 -13.68 -0.46 2.73
CA LEU A 8 -13.68 -0.63 4.18
C LEU A 8 -14.53 -1.83 4.61
N LYS A 9 -15.67 -2.08 3.95
CA LYS A 9 -16.48 -3.27 4.21
C LYS A 9 -15.70 -4.56 3.94
N ILE A 10 -14.94 -4.61 2.84
CA ILE A 10 -14.07 -5.76 2.51
C ILE A 10 -13.04 -5.96 3.65
N PHE A 11 -12.34 -4.91 4.07
CA PHE A 11 -11.33 -5.03 5.13
C PHE A 11 -11.90 -5.43 6.50
N THR A 12 -13.15 -5.07 6.78
CA THR A 12 -13.83 -5.45 8.04
C THR A 12 -14.57 -6.78 7.97
N ASP A 13 -14.62 -7.43 6.81
CA ASP A 13 -15.42 -8.64 6.66
C ASP A 13 -14.80 -9.76 7.50
N PRO A 14 -15.52 -10.31 8.50
CA PRO A 14 -15.01 -11.38 9.36
C PRO A 14 -14.54 -12.61 8.59
N LYS A 15 -15.04 -12.81 7.36
CA LYS A 15 -14.65 -13.92 6.49
C LYS A 15 -13.18 -13.86 6.04
N PHE A 16 -12.52 -12.73 6.24
CA PHE A 16 -11.13 -12.47 5.82
C PHE A 16 -10.17 -12.18 6.96
N GLN A 17 -10.62 -12.30 8.21
CA GLN A 17 -9.78 -12.02 9.38
C GLN A 17 -9.01 -13.26 9.89
N ASP A 18 -9.06 -14.36 9.15
CA ASP A 18 -8.27 -15.57 9.43
C ASP A 18 -6.96 -15.51 8.64
N GLU A 19 -5.81 -15.63 9.30
CA GLU A 19 -4.46 -15.49 8.69
C GLU A 19 -4.23 -16.45 7.51
N ALA A 20 -5.00 -17.53 7.42
CA ALA A 20 -4.98 -18.45 6.27
C ALA A 20 -5.61 -17.89 4.97
N THR A 21 -6.11 -16.64 4.99
CA THR A 21 -6.86 -16.02 3.88
C THR A 21 -6.33 -14.66 3.42
N GLU A 22 -5.08 -14.30 3.70
CA GLU A 22 -4.46 -13.03 3.24
C GLU A 22 -4.60 -12.81 1.71
N ASP A 23 -4.55 -13.88 0.90
CA ASP A 23 -4.75 -13.80 -0.55
C ASP A 23 -6.17 -13.37 -0.96
N VAL A 24 -7.17 -13.57 -0.10
CA VAL A 24 -8.60 -13.42 -0.45
C VAL A 24 -9.08 -11.96 -0.38
N ILE A 25 -8.49 -11.12 0.48
CA ILE A 25 -8.80 -9.67 0.50
C ILE A 25 -8.39 -9.04 -0.82
N SER A 26 -7.21 -9.38 -1.31
CA SER A 26 -6.68 -8.91 -2.59
C SER A 26 -7.57 -9.34 -3.76
N GLU A 27 -8.10 -10.57 -3.74
CA GLU A 27 -9.04 -11.07 -4.76
C GLU A 27 -10.34 -10.26 -4.84
N GLU A 28 -10.95 -9.90 -3.71
CA GLU A 28 -12.17 -9.08 -3.71
C GLU A 28 -11.91 -7.65 -4.21
N ILE A 29 -10.75 -7.09 -3.86
CA ILE A 29 -10.33 -5.79 -4.38
C ILE A 29 -10.06 -5.87 -5.89
N ILE A 30 -9.47 -6.97 -6.37
CA ILE A 30 -9.30 -7.24 -7.80
C ILE A 30 -10.66 -7.31 -8.50
N ALA A 31 -11.60 -8.10 -7.97
CA ALA A 31 -12.94 -8.23 -8.53
C ALA A 31 -13.69 -6.89 -8.57
N LEU A 32 -13.55 -6.08 -7.51
CA LEU A 32 -14.11 -4.73 -7.50
C LEU A 32 -13.43 -3.86 -8.58
N ALA A 33 -12.11 -3.91 -8.71
CA ALA A 33 -11.36 -3.16 -9.71
C ALA A 33 -11.72 -3.56 -11.16
N GLU A 34 -12.11 -4.81 -11.42
CA GLU A 34 -12.61 -5.23 -12.74
C GLU A 34 -13.92 -4.51 -13.12
N THR A 35 -14.71 -4.10 -12.14
CA THR A 35 -15.97 -3.36 -12.39
C THR A 35 -15.79 -1.85 -12.53
N VAL A 36 -14.81 -1.26 -11.82
CA VAL A 36 -14.65 0.21 -11.75
C VAL A 36 -13.30 0.73 -12.24
N SER A 37 -12.45 -0.15 -12.77
CA SER A 37 -11.03 0.10 -13.04
C SER A 37 -10.17 0.28 -11.78
N TRP A 38 -8.86 0.11 -11.93
CA TRP A 38 -7.90 0.22 -10.83
C TRP A 38 -7.67 1.65 -10.34
N ASN A 39 -7.70 2.63 -11.23
CA ASN A 39 -7.35 4.01 -10.88
C ASN A 39 -8.23 4.58 -9.75
N PRO A 40 -9.58 4.40 -9.76
CA PRO A 40 -10.42 4.80 -8.63
C PRO A 40 -10.17 4.02 -7.34
N ILE A 41 -9.79 2.74 -7.42
CA ILE A 41 -9.46 1.91 -6.25
C ILE A 41 -8.20 2.42 -5.58
N VAL A 42 -7.12 2.62 -6.34
CA VAL A 42 -5.85 3.14 -5.80
C VAL A 42 -6.02 4.53 -5.18
N ARG A 43 -6.88 5.39 -5.74
CA ARG A 43 -7.22 6.70 -5.13
C ARG A 43 -7.86 6.58 -3.75
N VAL A 44 -8.67 5.54 -3.54
CA VAL A 44 -9.28 5.27 -2.23
C VAL A 44 -8.24 4.71 -1.27
N LEU A 45 -7.41 3.76 -1.71
CA LEU A 45 -6.31 3.19 -0.91
C LEU A 45 -5.34 4.29 -0.42
N ILE A 46 -4.78 5.05 -1.36
CA ILE A 46 -4.75 6.52 -1.34
C ILE A 46 -5.14 7.25 -0.04
N THR A 47 -6.42 7.58 -0.04
CA THR A 47 -7.14 8.34 0.97
C THR A 47 -7.13 7.64 2.34
N ILE A 48 -7.16 6.30 2.37
CA ILE A 48 -7.08 5.53 3.61
C ILE A 48 -5.69 5.64 4.23
N LEU A 49 -4.61 5.55 3.42
CA LEU A 49 -3.25 5.77 3.91
C LEU A 49 -3.06 7.18 4.45
N LEU A 50 -3.73 8.19 3.87
CA LEU A 50 -3.69 9.58 4.32
C LEU A 50 -4.40 9.84 5.65
N ASP A 51 -5.38 9.02 6.02
CA ASP A 51 -6.17 9.19 7.24
C ASP A 51 -5.62 8.35 8.39
N VAL A 52 -5.01 9.01 9.39
CA VAL A 52 -4.43 8.34 10.57
C VAL A 52 -5.51 7.67 11.43
N SER A 53 -6.78 8.11 11.37
CA SER A 53 -7.87 7.45 12.09
C SER A 53 -8.21 6.06 11.54
N LEU A 54 -7.73 5.75 10.32
CA LEU A 54 -7.91 4.48 9.62
C LEU A 54 -6.63 3.63 9.62
N MET A 55 -5.66 3.94 10.49
CA MET A 55 -4.35 3.29 10.55
C MET A 55 -4.41 1.76 10.68
N HIS A 56 -5.43 1.22 11.34
CA HIS A 56 -5.61 -0.22 11.49
C HIS A 56 -5.87 -0.96 10.17
N TYR A 57 -6.24 -0.27 9.08
CA TYR A 57 -6.36 -0.86 7.74
C TYR A 57 -5.09 -0.70 6.88
N TRP A 58 -4.06 0.00 7.36
CA TRP A 58 -2.90 0.32 6.52
C TRP A 58 -2.16 -0.93 6.03
N TYR A 59 -2.12 -2.00 6.81
CA TYR A 59 -1.53 -3.26 6.37
C TYR A 59 -2.26 -3.84 5.16
N ASP A 60 -3.58 -3.99 5.24
CA ASP A 60 -4.42 -4.50 4.14
C ASP A 60 -4.29 -3.60 2.90
N VAL A 61 -4.24 -2.29 3.10
CA VAL A 61 -4.04 -1.32 2.03
C VAL A 61 -2.67 -1.50 1.36
N VAL A 62 -1.60 -1.66 2.13
CA VAL A 62 -0.25 -1.92 1.60
C VAL A 62 -0.21 -3.25 0.86
N ALA A 63 -0.83 -4.30 1.39
CA ALA A 63 -0.93 -5.60 0.72
C ALA A 63 -1.65 -5.46 -0.63
N CYS A 64 -2.77 -4.74 -0.67
CA CYS A 64 -3.50 -4.45 -1.91
C CYS A 64 -2.64 -3.65 -2.90
N LEU A 65 -1.89 -2.64 -2.43
CA LEU A 65 -0.98 -1.85 -3.27
C LEU A 65 0.18 -2.70 -3.80
N PHE A 66 0.71 -3.62 -3.00
CA PHE A 66 1.74 -4.57 -3.42
C PHE A 66 1.21 -5.48 -4.54
N CYS A 67 -0.01 -6.01 -4.40
CA CYS A 67 -0.69 -6.75 -5.47
C CYS A 67 -0.94 -5.88 -6.71
N CYS A 68 -1.24 -4.58 -6.55
CA CYS A 68 -1.37 -3.66 -7.70
C CYS A 68 -0.06 -3.50 -8.47
N ASP A 69 1.04 -3.35 -7.73
CA ASP A 69 2.35 -3.03 -8.28
C ASP A 69 2.91 -4.18 -9.12
N CYS A 70 2.71 -5.44 -8.70
CA CYS A 70 3.03 -6.64 -9.48
C CYS A 70 2.45 -6.65 -10.92
N HIS A 71 1.50 -5.77 -11.26
CA HIS A 71 0.83 -5.71 -12.55
C HIS A 71 1.18 -4.48 -13.43
N GLN A 72 2.20 -3.67 -13.11
CA GLN A 72 2.65 -2.51 -13.92
C GLN A 72 1.50 -1.55 -14.32
N ARG A 73 0.60 -1.25 -13.38
CA ARG A 73 -0.59 -0.44 -13.67
C ARG A 73 -0.31 1.06 -13.53
N ASP A 74 -0.99 1.87 -14.34
CA ASP A 74 -0.93 3.32 -14.26
C ASP A 74 -1.39 3.81 -12.87
N LEU A 75 -0.54 4.56 -12.19
CA LEU A 75 -0.85 5.15 -10.90
C LEU A 75 -1.69 6.44 -11.06
N PRO A 76 -2.64 6.69 -10.16
CA PRO A 76 -3.42 7.93 -10.13
C PRO A 76 -2.61 9.16 -9.69
N CYS A 77 -1.34 9.00 -9.33
CA CYS A 77 -0.46 10.00 -8.75
C CYS A 77 1.00 9.77 -9.17
N ASP A 78 1.85 10.75 -8.89
CA ASP A 78 3.30 10.62 -9.05
C ASP A 78 3.86 9.51 -8.14
N SER A 79 4.78 8.70 -8.64
CA SER A 79 5.40 7.60 -7.88
C SER A 79 6.14 8.10 -6.65
N ASN A 80 6.81 9.25 -6.72
CA ASN A 80 7.54 9.82 -5.58
C ASN A 80 6.60 10.29 -4.48
N TYR A 81 5.41 10.77 -4.85
CA TYR A 81 4.37 11.10 -3.88
C TYR A 81 3.90 9.86 -3.10
N LEU A 82 3.67 8.73 -3.79
CA LEU A 82 3.28 7.48 -3.12
C LEU A 82 4.40 6.95 -2.22
N ILE A 83 5.66 7.03 -2.66
CA ILE A 83 6.83 6.68 -1.85
C ILE A 83 6.89 7.54 -0.58
N ALA A 84 6.74 8.87 -0.71
CA ALA A 84 6.75 9.79 0.43
C ALA A 84 5.63 9.45 1.44
N LEU A 85 4.43 9.13 0.95
CA LEU A 85 3.31 8.73 1.78
C LEU A 85 3.56 7.42 2.54
N LEU A 86 4.08 6.41 1.86
CA LEU A 86 4.40 5.13 2.47
C LEU A 86 5.47 5.26 3.56
N TYR A 87 6.48 6.11 3.35
CA TYR A 87 7.51 6.39 4.36
C TYR A 87 6.99 7.20 5.55
N ASP A 88 6.05 8.13 5.33
CA ASP A 88 5.36 8.79 6.44
C ASP A 88 4.48 7.81 7.24
N CYS A 89 3.81 6.87 6.57
CA CYS A 89 3.10 5.78 7.24
C CYS A 89 4.05 4.88 8.06
N LEU A 90 5.23 4.51 7.52
CA LEU A 90 6.26 3.76 8.25
C LEU A 90 6.80 4.53 9.47
N ARG A 91 6.93 5.85 9.38
CA ARG A 91 7.31 6.70 10.53
C ARG A 91 6.31 6.57 11.68
N ILE A 92 5.01 6.45 11.37
CA ILE A 92 3.93 6.34 12.36
C ILE A 92 3.76 4.89 12.83
N SER A 93 3.85 3.91 11.92
CA SER A 93 3.76 2.47 12.18
C SER A 93 5.01 1.76 11.63
N PRO A 94 6.09 1.61 12.43
CA PRO A 94 7.36 1.07 11.96
C PRO A 94 7.33 -0.39 11.50
N VAL A 95 6.29 -1.14 11.90
CA VAL A 95 6.08 -2.54 11.53
C VAL A 95 5.16 -2.69 10.31
N LEU A 96 4.73 -1.59 9.68
CA LEU A 96 3.88 -1.63 8.50
C LEU A 96 4.55 -2.42 7.36
N GLY A 97 3.81 -3.36 6.78
CA GLY A 97 4.27 -4.20 5.68
C GLY A 97 5.13 -5.39 6.09
N GLN A 98 5.32 -5.65 7.40
CA GLN A 98 5.92 -6.88 7.91
C GLN A 98 4.83 -7.94 8.08
N SER A 99 5.00 -9.12 7.47
CA SER A 99 4.18 -10.29 7.80
C SER A 99 4.74 -10.95 9.07
N GLY A 100 3.89 -11.53 9.92
CA GLY A 100 4.34 -12.27 11.12
C GLY A 100 5.14 -13.54 10.81
N LEU A 101 5.22 -13.93 9.53
CA LEU A 101 5.89 -15.15 9.06
C LEU A 101 7.36 -14.91 8.67
N ASP A 102 7.73 -13.68 8.30
CA ASP A 102 9.09 -13.34 7.86
C ASP A 102 9.95 -12.86 9.03
N GLN A 103 10.56 -13.81 9.76
CA GLN A 103 11.43 -13.55 10.91
C GLN A 103 12.71 -12.75 10.57
N ASP A 104 13.08 -12.66 9.30
CA ASP A 104 14.34 -12.03 8.90
C ASP A 104 14.22 -10.55 8.51
N ASN A 105 13.03 -9.91 8.61
CA ASN A 105 12.80 -8.52 8.17
C ASN A 105 13.15 -8.23 6.69
N VAL A 106 13.53 -9.24 5.91
CA VAL A 106 14.07 -9.07 4.54
C VAL A 106 12.97 -8.79 3.52
N HIS A 107 11.68 -8.96 3.85
CA HIS A 107 10.57 -8.80 2.90
C HIS A 107 9.49 -7.84 3.44
N ASN A 108 9.85 -6.57 3.66
CA ASN A 108 8.83 -5.55 3.95
C ASN A 108 8.10 -5.14 2.64
N MET A 109 6.78 -5.32 2.58
CA MET A 109 5.97 -4.98 1.41
C MET A 109 6.12 -3.52 0.97
N VAL A 110 6.21 -2.59 1.92
CA VAL A 110 6.44 -1.17 1.61
C VAL A 110 7.76 -0.98 0.86
N TRP A 111 8.81 -1.69 1.28
CA TRP A 111 10.12 -1.59 0.65
C TRP A 111 10.11 -2.17 -0.78
N SER A 112 9.38 -3.27 -0.98
CA SER A 112 9.20 -3.86 -2.30
C SER A 112 8.49 -2.91 -3.27
N ILE A 113 7.38 -2.30 -2.83
CA ILE A 113 6.64 -1.29 -3.62
C ILE A 113 7.58 -0.14 -4.00
N VAL A 114 8.33 0.39 -3.03
CA VAL A 114 9.16 1.58 -3.23
C VAL A 114 10.27 1.34 -4.24
N HIS A 115 10.97 0.21 -4.17
CA HIS A 115 12.02 -0.12 -5.14
C HIS A 115 11.47 -0.25 -6.55
N GLN A 116 10.33 -0.92 -6.68
CA GLN A 116 9.69 -1.12 -7.96
C GLN A 116 9.20 0.21 -8.56
N LEU A 117 8.54 1.07 -7.75
CA LEU A 117 8.11 2.41 -8.16
C LEU A 117 9.26 3.29 -8.65
N LYS A 118 10.47 3.10 -8.11
CA LYS A 118 11.67 3.81 -8.55
C LYS A 118 12.42 3.14 -9.69
N GLY A 119 12.09 1.89 -10.02
CA GLY A 119 12.83 1.11 -11.01
C GLY A 119 14.26 0.77 -10.59
N VAL A 120 14.53 0.70 -9.28
CA VAL A 120 15.82 0.25 -8.74
C VAL A 120 15.71 -1.19 -8.25
N GLY A 121 16.83 -1.93 -8.30
CA GLY A 121 16.85 -3.30 -7.79
C GLY A 121 16.57 -3.34 -6.29
N TYR A 122 15.90 -4.38 -5.81
CA TYR A 122 15.54 -4.55 -4.40
C TYR A 122 16.74 -4.54 -3.44
N LEU A 123 17.93 -4.92 -3.93
CA LEU A 123 19.18 -4.93 -3.17
C LEU A 123 19.99 -3.63 -3.35
N ALA A 124 19.41 -2.61 -3.98
CA ALA A 124 20.06 -1.31 -4.11
C ALA A 124 20.02 -0.59 -2.75
N ASP A 125 21.08 0.15 -2.43
CA ASP A 125 21.15 1.04 -1.26
C ASP A 125 20.34 2.33 -1.51
N TYR A 126 19.09 2.19 -1.95
CA TYR A 126 18.21 3.31 -2.22
C TYR A 126 17.57 3.81 -0.92
N GLU A 127 17.82 5.08 -0.61
CA GLU A 127 17.29 5.75 0.58
C GLU A 127 16.26 6.83 0.20
N PRO A 128 14.94 6.54 0.26
CA PRO A 128 13.89 7.51 -0.08
C PRO A 128 13.91 8.78 0.73
N GLN A 129 14.38 8.71 1.98
CA GLN A 129 14.48 9.88 2.86
C GLN A 129 15.62 10.85 2.46
N ALA A 130 16.54 10.42 1.60
CA ALA A 130 17.60 11.24 1.05
C ALA A 130 17.32 11.70 -0.40
N ASP A 131 16.27 11.17 -1.04
CA ASP A 131 15.92 11.49 -2.43
C ASP A 131 15.18 12.84 -2.54
N PRO A 132 15.76 13.86 -3.20
CA PRO A 132 15.13 15.18 -3.34
C PRO A 132 13.75 15.14 -4.01
N GLU A 133 13.53 14.20 -4.93
CA GLU A 133 12.27 14.04 -5.65
C GLU A 133 11.18 13.41 -4.78
N VAL A 134 11.55 12.69 -3.73
CA VAL A 134 10.62 12.19 -2.70
C VAL A 134 10.41 13.26 -1.63
N ILE A 135 11.48 13.91 -1.19
CA ILE A 135 11.43 14.96 -0.15
C ILE A 135 10.52 16.12 -0.56
N LYS A 136 10.46 16.50 -1.85
CA LYS A 136 9.55 17.56 -2.31
C LYS A 136 8.07 17.29 -2.02
N HIS A 137 7.71 16.03 -1.76
CA HIS A 137 6.37 15.58 -1.41
C HIS A 137 6.18 15.36 0.10
N GLN A 138 7.07 15.87 0.95
CA GLN A 138 7.06 15.61 2.40
C GLN A 138 5.66 15.78 3.00
N ILE A 139 5.13 14.68 3.55
CA ILE A 139 3.84 14.61 4.22
C ILE A 139 4.11 14.67 5.72
N ILE A 140 3.45 15.59 6.43
CA ILE A 140 3.52 15.70 7.89
C ILE A 140 2.09 15.66 8.41
N ARG A 141 1.78 14.63 9.20
CA ARG A 141 0.47 14.33 9.77
C ARG A 141 0.61 13.97 11.24
#